data_AF-G5DZQ6-F1
#
_entry.id   AF-G5DZQ6-F1
#
_cell.length_a   1.000
_cell.length_b   1.000
_cell.length_c   1.000
_cell.angle_alpha   90.00
_cell.angle_beta   90.00
_cell.angle_gamma   90.00
#
_symmetry.space_group_name_H-M   'P 1'
#
loop_
_entity.id
_entity.type
_entity.pdbx_description
1 polymer ?
#
loop_
_entity_poly.entity_id
_entity_poly.type
_entity_poly.pdbx_seq_one_letter_code
_entity_poly.pdbx_strand_id
1 'polypeptide(L)'
;MGRFTIAAKHHISIAEIYESELVDIEKAIAHYEQAADYYKGEESNSSANKCLLKVATYAAQLEQYQKAVEIYEQVGTNAMD
;
A
#
# COMPACT_ATOMS: atom_id res chain seq x y z
N MET A 1 6.78 7.73 -18.78
CA MET A 1 6.05 6.47 -18.59
C MET A 1 6.98 5.49 -17.86
N GLY A 2 7.23 5.67 -16.56
CA GLY A 2 8.17 4.80 -15.81
C GLY A 2 8.94 5.46 -14.66
N ARG A 3 8.83 6.79 -14.48
CA ARG A 3 9.51 7.47 -13.35
C ARG A 3 8.80 7.23 -12.03
N PHE A 4 7.46 7.16 -12.05
CA PHE A 4 6.67 6.90 -10.85
C PHE A 4 6.78 5.45 -10.37
N THR A 5 6.94 4.49 -11.28
CA THR A 5 7.21 3.08 -10.91
C THR A 5 8.49 2.93 -10.10
N ILE A 6 9.54 3.70 -10.43
CA ILE A 6 10.81 3.65 -9.68
C ILE A 6 10.62 4.27 -8.29
N ALA A 7 9.96 5.43 -8.20
CA ALA A 7 9.63 6.05 -6.92
C ALA A 7 8.78 5.13 -6.03
N ALA A 8 7.77 4.46 -6.61
CA ALA A 8 6.92 3.50 -5.91
C ALA A 8 7.73 2.33 -5.33
N LYS A 9 8.69 1.78 -6.09
CA LYS A 9 9.59 0.73 -5.61
C LYS A 9 10.44 1.18 -4.42
N HIS A 10 10.99 2.39 -4.48
CA HIS A 10 11.73 2.94 -3.34
C HIS A 10 10.84 3.08 -2.11
N HIS A 11 9.61 3.57 -2.27
CA HIS A 11 8.65 3.64 -1.17
C HIS A 11 8.30 2.27 -0.58
N ILE A 12 8.13 1.23 -1.41
CA ILE A 12 7.95 -0.15 -0.94
C ILE A 12 9.14 -0.60 -0.10
N SER A 13 10.37 -0.44 -0.60
CA SER A 13 11.55 -0.89 0.14
C SER A 13 11.72 -0.15 1.47
N ILE A 14 11.39 1.15 1.51
CA ILE A 14 11.37 1.92 2.76
C ILE A 14 10.29 1.37 3.71
N ALA A 15 9.11 1.07 3.20
CA ALA A 15 8.03 0.47 4.00
C ALA A 15 8.41 -0.92 4.55
N GLU A 16 9.11 -1.74 3.78
CA GLU A 16 9.62 -3.05 4.21
C GLU A 16 10.68 -2.93 5.33
N ILE A 17 11.51 -1.88 5.30
CA ILE A 17 12.45 -1.58 6.39
C ILE A 17 11.67 -1.17 7.65
N TYR A 18 10.64 -0.34 7.50
CA TYR A 18 9.80 0.06 8.63
C TYR A 18 9.01 -1.12 9.22
N GLU A 19 8.53 -2.06 8.40
CA GLU A 19 7.81 -3.26 8.90
C GLU A 19 8.73 -4.22 9.65
N SER A 20 9.97 -4.39 9.17
CA SER A 20 10.86 -5.47 9.63
C SER A 20 11.89 -5.02 10.65
N GLU A 21 12.57 -3.89 10.40
CA GLU A 21 13.71 -3.45 11.21
C GLU A 21 13.28 -2.47 12.31
N LEU A 22 12.38 -1.55 12.00
CA LEU A 22 11.98 -0.48 12.92
C LEU A 22 10.65 -0.76 13.64
N VAL A 23 9.88 -1.75 13.17
CA VAL A 23 8.55 -2.12 13.69
C VAL A 23 7.62 -0.89 13.81
N ASP A 24 7.81 0.09 12.93
CA ASP A 24 7.03 1.33 12.87
C ASP A 24 5.96 1.16 11.79
N ILE A 25 4.89 0.48 12.19
CA ILE A 25 3.81 0.06 11.30
C ILE A 25 3.05 1.26 10.72
N GLU A 26 2.94 2.35 11.47
CA GLU A 26 2.31 3.59 11.00
C GLU A 26 3.06 4.22 9.83
N LYS A 27 4.40 4.28 9.91
CA LYS A 27 5.21 4.77 8.80
C LYS A 27 5.24 3.81 7.62
N ALA A 28 5.25 2.51 7.88
CA ALA A 28 5.15 1.50 6.82
C ALA A 28 3.86 1.70 6.00
N ILE A 29 2.72 1.89 6.68
CA ILE A 29 1.43 2.20 6.05
C ILE A 29 1.53 3.44 5.16
N ALA A 30 2.04 4.56 5.69
CA ALA A 30 2.12 5.80 4.92
C ALA A 30 2.93 5.65 3.63
N HIS A 31 4.04 4.91 3.67
CA HIS A 31 4.87 4.65 2.50
C HIS A 31 4.21 3.66 1.52
N TYR A 32 3.51 2.64 2.00
CA TYR A 32 2.74 1.75 1.12
C TYR A 32 1.56 2.47 0.45
N GLU A 33 0.86 3.38 1.13
CA GLU A 33 -0.19 4.22 0.53
C GLU A 33 0.39 5.10 -0.58
N GLN A 34 1.54 5.73 -0.34
CA GLN A 34 2.23 6.52 -1.35
C GLN A 34 2.64 5.68 -2.56
N ALA A 35 3.19 4.49 -2.34
CA ALA A 35 3.53 3.56 -3.41
C ALA A 35 2.29 3.15 -4.22
N ALA A 36 1.17 2.89 -3.55
CA ALA A 36 -0.09 2.55 -4.20
C ALA A 36 -0.60 3.67 -5.11
N ASP A 37 -0.53 4.92 -4.66
CA ASP A 37 -0.93 6.10 -5.45
C ASP A 37 -0.08 6.26 -6.72
N TYR A 38 1.24 6.09 -6.59
CA TYR A 38 2.14 6.10 -7.75
C TYR A 38 1.85 4.99 -8.76
N TYR A 39 1.54 3.77 -8.29
CA TYR A 39 1.16 2.67 -9.17
C TYR A 39 -0.19 2.91 -9.84
N LYS A 40 -1.15 3.49 -9.11
CA LYS A 40 -2.48 3.85 -9.66
C LYS A 40 -2.35 4.91 -10.75
N GLY A 41 -1.49 5.91 -10.56
CA GLY A 41 -1.22 6.95 -11.55
C GLY A 41 -0.55 6.45 -12.83
N GLU A 42 0.17 5.32 -12.77
CA GLU A 42 0.75 4.65 -13.96
C GLU A 42 -0.14 3.50 -14.47
N GLU A 43 -1.42 3.47 -14.10
CA GLU A 43 -2.42 2.45 -14.50
C GLU A 43 -2.03 1.01 -14.11
N SER A 44 -1.15 0.86 -13.11
CA SER A 44 -0.68 -0.43 -12.60
C SER A 44 -1.51 -0.90 -11.40
N ASN A 45 -2.78 -1.23 -11.67
CA ASN A 45 -3.74 -1.62 -10.64
C ASN A 45 -3.30 -2.85 -9.83
N SER A 46 -2.70 -3.87 -10.44
CA SER A 46 -2.22 -5.05 -9.71
C SER A 46 -1.15 -4.70 -8.66
N SER A 47 -0.21 -3.81 -9.01
CA SER A 47 0.86 -3.37 -8.10
C SER A 47 0.31 -2.47 -6.99
N ALA A 48 -0.62 -1.58 -7.33
CA ALA A 48 -1.31 -0.73 -6.37
C ALA A 48 -2.10 -1.58 -5.36
N ASN A 49 -2.86 -2.56 -5.84
CA ASN A 49 -3.64 -3.48 -5.01
C ASN A 49 -2.75 -4.25 -4.04
N LYS A 50 -1.57 -4.71 -4.47
CA LYS A 50 -0.61 -5.37 -3.57
C LYS A 50 -0.16 -4.46 -2.42
N CYS A 51 0.09 -3.18 -2.69
CA CYS A 51 0.45 -2.19 -1.67
C CYS A 51 -0.73 -1.91 -0.73
N LEU A 52 -1.92 -1.71 -1.28
CA LEU A 52 -3.15 -1.47 -0.51
C LEU A 52 -3.49 -2.64 0.42
N LEU A 53 -3.30 -3.89 0.00
CA LEU A 53 -3.51 -5.06 0.86
C LEU A 53 -2.57 -5.05 2.07
N LYS A 54 -1.30 -4.64 1.88
CA LYS A 54 -0.35 -4.45 2.98
C LYS A 54 -0.84 -3.36 3.93
N VAL A 55 -1.25 -2.20 3.40
CA VAL A 55 -1.84 -1.11 4.20
C VAL A 55 -3.02 -1.60 5.03
N ALA A 56 -3.97 -2.30 4.42
CA ALA A 56 -5.16 -2.80 5.11
C ALA A 56 -4.81 -3.80 6.22
N THR A 57 -3.84 -4.70 5.95
CA THR A 57 -3.36 -5.68 6.94
C THR A 57 -2.77 -4.98 8.17
N TYR A 58 -1.93 -3.96 7.96
CA TYR A 58 -1.32 -3.20 9.03
C TYR A 58 -2.31 -2.28 9.75
N ALA A 59 -3.22 -1.64 9.02
CA ALA A 59 -4.30 -0.85 9.61
C ALA A 59 -5.16 -1.71 10.55
N ALA A 60 -5.46 -2.96 10.17
CA ALA A 60 -6.16 -3.90 11.03
C ALA A 60 -5.36 -4.28 12.29
N GLN A 61 -4.02 -4.36 12.21
CA GLN A 61 -3.16 -4.60 13.39
C GLN A 61 -3.15 -3.40 14.35
N LEU A 62 -3.28 -2.18 13.82
CA LEU A 62 -3.38 -0.94 14.60
C LEU A 62 -4.82 -0.65 15.08
N GLU A 63 -5.72 -1.65 15.02
CA GLU A 63 -7.13 -1.54 15.41
C GLU A 63 -7.93 -0.52 14.57
N GLN A 64 -7.37 -0.07 13.43
CA GLN A 64 -8.03 0.81 12.46
C GLN A 64 -8.90 0.00 11.50
N TYR A 65 -9.82 -0.81 12.06
CA TYR A 65 -10.62 -1.75 11.29
C TYR A 65 -11.46 -1.08 10.20
N GLN A 66 -11.97 0.13 10.46
CA GLN A 66 -12.76 0.87 9.49
C GLN A 66 -11.94 1.18 8.23
N LYS A 67 -10.72 1.71 8.39
CA LYS A 67 -9.80 1.97 7.28
C LYS A 67 -9.43 0.68 6.55
N ALA A 68 -9.16 -0.40 7.28
CA ALA A 68 -8.82 -1.69 6.68
C ALA A 68 -9.96 -2.23 5.79
N VAL A 69 -11.21 -2.17 6.28
CA VAL A 69 -12.40 -2.62 5.54
C VAL A 69 -12.57 -1.82 4.25
N GLU A 70 -12.53 -0.49 4.32
CA GLU A 70 -12.66 0.38 3.15
C GLU A 70 -11.62 0.04 2.06
N ILE A 71 -10.37 -0.20 2.47
CA ILE A 71 -9.29 -0.56 1.54
C ILE A 71 -9.51 -1.97 0.96
N TYR A 72 -9.93 -2.94 1.77
CA TYR A 72 -10.22 -4.29 1.28
C TYR A 72 -11.39 -4.30 0.29
N GLU A 73 -12.45 -3.53 0.55
CA GLU A 73 -13.58 -3.38 -0.38
C GLU A 73 -13.14 -2.71 -1.69
N GLN A 74 -12.32 -1.67 -1.62
CA GLN A 74 -11.77 -1.02 -2.80
C GLN A 74 -10.92 -1.97 -3.63
N VAL A 75 -10.00 -2.72 -3.01
CA VAL A 75 -9.17 -3.71 -3.71
C VAL A 75 -10.03 -4.83 -4.29
N GLY A 76 -11.04 -5.31 -3.56
CA GLY A 76 -11.97 -6.34 -4.04
C GLY A 76 -12.73 -5.87 -5.27
N THR A 77 -13.24 -4.64 -5.26
CA THR A 77 -13.92 -4.03 -6.41
C THR A 77 -12.97 -3.91 -7.61
N ASN A 78 -11.76 -3.40 -7.39
CA ASN A 78 -10.74 -3.25 -8.44
C ASN A 78 -10.20 -4.58 -9.00
N ALA A 79 -10.43 -5.70 -8.31
CA ALA A 79 -10.00 -7.03 -8.76
C ALA A 79 -11.08 -7.76 -9.57
N MET A 80 -12.32 -7.29 -9.53
CA MET A 80 -13.43 -7.83 -10.34
C MET A 80 -13.56 -7.15 -11.71
N ASP A 81 -12.97 -5.96 -11.86
CA ASP A 81 -12.84 -5.22 -13.12
C ASP A 81 -11.62 -5.70 -13.93
#